data_AF-A0A3B0RTP6-F1
#
_entry.id   AF-A0A3B0RTP6-F1
#
_cell.length_a   1.000
_cell.length_b   1.000
_cell.length_c   1.000
_cell.angle_alpha   90.00
_cell.angle_beta   90.00
_cell.angle_gamma   90.00
#
_symmetry.space_group_name_H-M   'P 1'
#
loop_
_entity.id
_entity.type
_entity.pdbx_description
1 polymer ?
#
loop_
_entity_poly.entity_id
_entity_poly.type
_entity_poly.pdbx_seq_one_letter_code
_entity_poly.pdbx_strand_id
1 'polypeptide(L)' 'MIDLEVSAEELNKRRLSFKPKENEYGSGALWRYAQNVGPACKGALTHPGAKAEKHVYADI' A
#
# COMPACT_ATOMS: atom_id res chain seq x y z
N MET A 1 -7.82 17.80 -4.23
CA MET A 1 -6.78 17.34 -5.17
C MET A 1 -5.48 17.99 -4.72
N ILE A 2 -4.39 17.24 -4.68
CA ILE A 2 -3.08 17.76 -4.30
C ILE A 2 -2.22 17.66 -5.55
N ASP A 3 -1.74 18.80 -6.03
CA ASP A 3 -0.92 18.91 -7.22
C ASP A 3 0.53 19.14 -6.84
N LEU A 4 1.43 18.61 -7.67
CA LEU A 4 2.87 18.79 -7.52
C LEU A 4 3.37 19.64 -8.70
N GLU A 5 3.88 20.83 -8.41
CA GLU A 5 4.41 21.78 -9.42
C GLU A 5 5.80 21.35 -9.93
N VAL A 6 5.89 20.15 -10.49
CA VAL A 6 7.10 19.59 -11.12
C VAL A 6 6.70 19.02 -12.48
N SER A 7 7.55 19.19 -13.49
CA SER A 7 7.27 18.63 -14.82
C SER A 7 7.26 17.10 -14.79
N ALA A 8 6.46 16.48 -15.66
CA ALA A 8 6.40 15.03 -15.77
C ALA A 8 7.77 14.40 -16.11
N GLU A 9 8.60 15.09 -16.90
CA GLU A 9 9.96 14.64 -17.23
C GLU A 9 10.85 14.57 -15.99
N GLU A 10 10.83 15.60 -15.14
CA GLU A 10 11.62 15.65 -13.92
C GLU A 10 11.14 14.61 -12.90
N LEU A 11 9.82 14.42 -12.78
CA LEU A 11 9.25 13.38 -11.91
C LEU A 11 9.68 11.97 -12.38
N ASN A 12 9.68 11.72 -13.69
CA ASN A 12 10.15 10.47 -14.26
C ASN A 12 11.64 10.22 -13.99
N LYS A 13 12.49 11.26 -14.10
CA LYS A 13 13.92 11.18 -13.74
C LYS A 13 14.11 10.79 -12.27
N ARG A 14 13.37 11.43 -11.35
CA ARG A 14 13.41 11.10 -9.91
C ARG A 14 12.92 9.69 -9.61
N ARG A 15 11.91 9.20 -10.34
CA ARG A 15 11.41 7.83 -10.17
C ARG A 15 12.47 6.77 -10.49
N LEU A 16 13.39 7.05 -11.41
CA LEU A 16 14.48 6.13 -11.76
C LEU A 16 15.54 5.99 -10.65
N SER A 17 15.76 7.05 -9.86
CA SER A 17 16.71 7.02 -8.74
C SER A 17 16.06 6.62 -7.40
N PHE A 18 14.73 6.49 -7.36
CA PHE A 18 14.00 6.12 -6.16
C PHE A 18 14.35 4.70 -5.72
N LYS A 19 14.73 4.56 -4.45
CA LYS A 19 14.94 3.26 -3.79
C LYS A 19 13.99 3.16 -2.59
N PRO A 20 13.20 2.08 -2.48
CA PRO A 20 12.35 1.89 -1.31
C PRO A 20 13.24 1.75 -0.06
N LYS A 21 12.87 2.44 1.02
CA LYS A 21 13.52 2.23 2.32
C LYS A 21 13.14 0.83 2.82
N GLU A 22 14.14 0.08 3.27
CA GLU A 22 13.90 -1.22 3.90
C GLU A 22 13.14 -1.04 5.22
N ASN A 23 12.25 -1.98 5.51
CA ASN A 23 11.54 -1.99 6.77
C ASN A 23 12.48 -2.46 7.89
N GLU A 24 12.59 -1.68 8.96
CA GLU A 24 13.43 -1.98 10.13
C GLU A 24 12.91 -3.19 10.93
N TYR A 25 11.66 -3.63 10.67
CA TYR A 25 11.06 -4.82 11.26
C TYR A 25 11.17 -6.01 10.31
N GLY A 26 12.20 -6.84 10.51
CA GLY A 26 12.41 -8.08 9.73
C GLY A 26 11.58 -9.29 10.21
N SER A 27 10.85 -9.19 11.32
CA SER A 27 10.01 -10.27 11.85
C SER A 27 8.85 -9.74 12.70
N GLY A 28 8.01 -10.65 13.21
CA GLY A 28 6.92 -10.32 14.13
C GLY A 28 5.67 -9.77 13.44
N ALA A 29 4.79 -9.17 14.25
CA ALA A 29 3.47 -8.71 13.78
C ALA A 29 3.57 -7.58 12.74
N LEU A 30 4.49 -6.63 12.92
CA LEU A 30 4.69 -5.50 12.00
C LEU A 30 5.21 -5.96 10.63
N TRP A 31 6.15 -6.91 10.62
CA TRP A 31 6.62 -7.52 9.38
C TRP A 31 5.46 -8.21 8.63
N ARG A 32 4.66 -9.04 9.31
CA ARG A 32 3.51 -9.72 8.69
C ARG A 32 2.46 -8.73 8.17
N TYR A 33 2.17 -7.68 8.93
CA TYR A 33 1.23 -6.65 8.54
C TYR A 33 1.69 -5.94 7.25
N ALA A 34 2.97 -5.56 7.17
CA ALA A 34 3.54 -4.88 6.02
C ALA A 34 3.47 -5.71 4.71
N GLN A 35 3.51 -7.04 4.81
CA GLN A 35 3.37 -7.92 3.64
C GLN A 35 1.93 -8.02 3.12
N ASN A 36 0.93 -7.82 3.98
CA ASN A 36 -0.47 -8.14 3.65
C ASN A 36 -1.37 -6.91 3.48
N VAL A 37 -1.01 -5.77 4.06
CA VAL A 37 -1.84 -4.55 4.05
C VAL A 37 -2.02 -4.00 2.63
N GLY A 38 -3.27 -3.76 2.25
CA GLY A 38 -3.64 -3.12 0.98
C GLY A 38 -3.58 -1.59 1.02
N PRO A 39 -3.89 -0.91 -0.11
CA PRO A 39 -3.92 0.55 -0.18
C PRO A 39 -4.95 1.17 0.79
N ALA A 40 -4.60 2.29 1.42
CA ALA A 40 -5.49 3.01 2.34
C ALA A 40 -6.80 3.46 1.69
N CYS A 41 -6.76 3.89 0.42
CA CYS A 41 -7.96 4.25 -0.34
C CYS A 41 -8.93 3.07 -0.57
N LYS A 42 -8.49 1.85 -0.32
CA LYS A 42 -9.29 0.60 -0.38
C LYS A 42 -9.55 0.02 1.01
N GLY A 43 -9.39 0.80 2.07
CA GLY A 43 -9.63 0.40 3.45
C GLY A 43 -8.46 -0.31 4.15
N ALA A 44 -7.26 -0.32 3.57
CA ALA A 44 -6.06 -0.93 4.18
C ALA A 44 -6.26 -2.38 4.66
N LEU A 45 -7.05 -3.17 3.93
CA LEU A 45 -7.40 -4.53 4.30
C LEU A 45 -6.14 -5.42 4.33
N THR A 46 -6.01 -6.26 5.35
CA THR A 46 -4.84 -7.09 5.63
C THR A 46 -5.03 -8.56 5.28
N HIS A 47 -6.15 -8.92 4.67
CA HIS A 47 -6.44 -10.26 4.18
C HIS A 47 -6.61 -10.22 2.66
N PRO A 48 -5.78 -10.94 1.87
CA PRO A 48 -5.83 -10.94 0.41
C PRO A 48 -7.20 -11.33 -0.17
N GLY A 49 -7.97 -12.14 0.56
CA GLY A 49 -9.30 -12.62 0.18
C GLY A 49 -10.43 -11.60 0.27
N ALA A 50 -10.21 -10.41 0.85
CA ALA A 50 -11.28 -9.43 1.08
C ALA A 50 -12.01 -9.00 -0.20
N LYS A 51 -11.32 -8.99 -1.35
CA LYS A 51 -11.94 -8.65 -2.64
C LYS A 51 -12.79 -9.76 -3.23
N ALA A 52 -12.55 -11.01 -2.84
CA ALA A 52 -13.27 -12.20 -3.33
C ALA A 52 -14.30 -12.71 -2.32
N GLU A 53 -14.42 -12.05 -1.17
CA GLU A 53 -15.40 -12.34 -0.14
C GLU A 53 -16.81 -12.09 -0.68
N LYS A 54 -17.64 -13.12 -0.65
CA LYS A 54 -19.01 -13.11 -1.22
C LYS A 54 -20.09 -12.86 -0.18
N HIS A 55 -19.72 -12.76 1.09
CA HIS A 55 -20.65 -12.63 2.20
C HIS A 55 -20.01 -11.79 3.30
N VAL A 56 -20.61 -10.63 3.59
CA VAL A 56 -20.16 -9.74 4.67
C VAL A 56 -20.92 -10.15 5.93
N TYR A 57 -20.20 -10.57 6.98
CA TYR A 57 -20.82 -11.00 8.24
C TYR A 57 -21.69 -9.90 8.89
N ALA A 58 -21.41 -8.63 8.59
CA ALA A 58 -22.20 -7.50 9.07
C ALA A 58 -23.57 -7.33 8.38
N ASP A 59 -23.91 -8.15 7.38
CA ASP A 59 -25.20 -8.18 6.69
C ASP A 59 -26.11 -9.36 7.18
N ILE A 60 -25.81 -9.97 8.33
CA ILE A 60 -26.65 -10.97 9.02
C ILE A 60 -27.49 -10.30 10.12
#